data_AF-A0A9D2U9G8-F1
#
_entry.id   AF-A0A9D2U9G8-F1
#
_cell.length_a   1.000
_cell.length_b   1.000
_cell.length_c   1.000
_cell.angle_alpha   90.00
_cell.angle_beta   90.00
_cell.angle_gamma   90.00
#
_symmetry.space_group_name_H-M   'P 1'
#
loop_
_entity.id
_entity.type
_entity.pdbx_description
1 polymer ?
#
loop_
_entity_poly.entity_id
_entity_poly.type
_entity_poly.pdbx_seq_one_letter_code
_entity_poly.pdbx_strand_id
1 'polypeptide(L)'
;MKKPYLLGLPLAASLLASTAWAADYRLAYSKAEGLEVFVPNHSEQNWCALPLTLHLKSDASISLDAIQTISPKLGALLGAQCPQAQEFSWVAYHKDGKQFAKGTASAAQQWEPAFSETAVTPPAPEPEVVNEGTAPEAPASTTEPVKPEPTHVTEPSTASAASEAESQSKPDAATPTVSQTEQPRSMVSVNGWQVSPEQLSQNDWTFFDTFSDQNDCKVLGYVNAGGATQADFAVQSHGEVRCSPQGFLEGKGSIELLRSDGKSLGRTADLHFTNGVGRKHETELPPVVSHDDQAVWLYAGDDPATQSVFLLKAPLVTNYGLSFVDNQAFELIVVHENPNSFLNVKELRAMLDAGLAAAEPWVDVQSRLRILAFNDFEKGAKAHTQGWNIEEAQPHFQYQIDAVYPSSFWSGRQKDGKWTYDLNRATNYAYSRVMAAREKAARERAERIRQQQALLDDYQQLQQRFERTEQPYTLLAEQFRTLGYSPLRGGDYVNAIVRASRDAATPINERSGRTVGFPVHVHKITKEGAMVNEPFELTILDGEVEEKGWYLMQGTLVLDPTQVDAAGLPTHYLREASLHACQEALCTDLANPLSIFRMQHELPNWTPEQAQAIINDVEQKGN
;
A
#
# COMPACT_ATOMS: atom_id res chain seq x y z
N MET A 1 -32.59 -31.91 38.92
CA MET A 1 -31.64 -32.71 39.73
C MET A 1 -30.59 -33.32 38.82
N LYS A 2 -29.36 -33.43 39.34
CA LYS A 2 -28.11 -34.00 38.77
C LYS A 2 -27.19 -33.01 38.02
N LYS A 3 -26.09 -32.76 38.75
CA LYS A 3 -24.89 -31.95 38.52
C LYS A 3 -23.84 -32.75 37.69
N PRO A 4 -22.72 -32.13 37.29
CA PRO A 4 -22.03 -32.35 36.03
C PRO A 4 -20.72 -33.16 36.17
N TYR A 5 -20.11 -33.51 35.03
CA TYR A 5 -18.69 -33.87 34.97
C TYR A 5 -17.90 -32.78 34.25
N LEU A 6 -16.94 -32.23 34.99
CA LEU A 6 -15.80 -31.43 34.56
C LEU A 6 -14.77 -32.36 33.89
N LEU A 7 -14.21 -31.91 32.77
CA LEU A 7 -12.84 -32.26 32.36
C LEU A 7 -12.26 -31.01 31.67
N GLY A 8 -11.32 -30.39 32.38
CA GLY A 8 -10.59 -29.20 31.94
C GLY A 8 -9.36 -29.58 31.12
N LEU A 9 -9.06 -28.75 30.12
CA LEU A 9 -7.81 -28.72 29.38
C LEU A 9 -7.48 -27.23 29.19
N PRO A 10 -6.42 -26.69 29.82
CA PRO A 10 -6.03 -25.31 29.62
C PRO A 10 -5.21 -25.23 28.32
N LEU A 11 -5.79 -24.68 27.26
CA LEU A 11 -5.02 -24.26 26.09
C LEU A 11 -4.40 -22.91 26.41
N ALA A 12 -3.11 -22.91 26.78
CA ALA A 12 -2.30 -21.71 26.86
C ALA A 12 -2.04 -21.21 25.42
N ALA A 13 -2.80 -20.21 24.99
CA ALA A 13 -2.55 -19.48 23.75
C ALA A 13 -1.46 -18.44 24.01
N SER A 14 -0.23 -18.78 23.62
CA SER A 14 0.89 -17.84 23.58
C SER A 14 0.57 -16.70 22.60
N LEU A 15 0.47 -15.48 23.13
CA LEU A 15 0.42 -14.25 22.35
C LEU A 15 1.77 -14.07 21.64
N LEU A 16 1.83 -14.39 20.35
CA LEU A 16 2.88 -13.90 19.47
C LEU A 16 2.52 -12.46 19.10
N ALA A 17 3.20 -11.50 19.72
CA ALA A 17 3.21 -10.12 19.26
C ALA A 17 3.92 -10.08 17.90
N SER A 18 3.16 -10.03 16.81
CA SER A 18 3.71 -9.72 15.48
C SER A 18 4.06 -8.24 15.45
N THR A 19 5.36 -7.95 15.58
CA THR A 19 5.92 -6.64 15.24
C THR A 19 5.72 -6.41 13.74
N ALA A 20 5.07 -5.32 13.35
CA ALA A 20 5.05 -4.87 11.96
C ALA A 20 6.44 -4.32 11.63
N TRP A 21 7.27 -5.10 10.95
CA TRP A 21 8.57 -4.63 10.47
C TRP A 21 8.31 -3.82 9.21
N ALA A 22 8.55 -2.51 9.27
CA ALA A 22 8.53 -1.67 8.09
C ALA A 22 9.58 -2.19 7.10
N ALA A 23 9.15 -2.51 5.88
CA ALA A 23 10.03 -3.12 4.89
C ALA A 23 11.05 -2.09 4.38
N ASP A 24 12.33 -2.48 4.36
CA ASP A 24 13.42 -1.70 3.76
C ASP A 24 13.11 -1.43 2.26
N TYR A 25 13.05 -0.17 1.84
CA TYR A 25 12.83 0.19 0.42
C TYR A 25 14.16 0.27 -0.32
N ARG A 26 14.31 -0.44 -1.44
CA ARG A 26 15.55 -0.41 -2.24
C ARG A 26 15.59 0.85 -3.11
N LEU A 27 16.41 1.82 -2.71
CA LEU A 27 16.62 3.09 -3.41
C LEU A 27 17.46 2.93 -4.68
N ALA A 28 18.52 2.13 -4.61
CA ALA A 28 19.45 1.97 -5.72
C ALA A 28 20.15 0.60 -5.68
N TYR A 29 20.62 0.17 -6.85
CA TYR A 29 21.47 -1.00 -7.01
C TYR A 29 22.62 -0.68 -7.96
N SER A 30 23.84 -1.03 -7.57
CA SER A 30 25.04 -0.95 -8.40
C SER A 30 25.52 -2.36 -8.72
N LYS A 31 25.33 -2.79 -9.97
CA LYS A 31 25.85 -4.07 -10.46
C LYS A 31 27.39 -4.10 -10.49
N ALA A 32 28.03 -2.96 -10.76
CA ALA A 32 29.49 -2.84 -10.84
C ALA A 32 30.16 -2.99 -9.46
N GLU A 33 29.52 -2.48 -8.41
CA GLU A 33 30.02 -2.56 -7.02
C GLU A 33 29.36 -3.67 -6.20
N GLY A 34 28.43 -4.43 -6.80
CA GLY A 34 27.64 -5.47 -6.14
C GLY A 34 26.84 -4.97 -4.94
N LEU A 35 26.37 -3.72 -4.95
CA LEU A 35 25.85 -3.02 -3.77
C LEU A 35 24.39 -2.59 -3.94
N GLU A 36 23.57 -2.89 -2.93
CA GLU A 36 22.18 -2.43 -2.81
C GLU A 36 22.06 -1.38 -1.71
N VAL A 37 21.31 -0.31 -2.00
CA VAL A 37 21.07 0.80 -1.08
C VAL A 37 19.60 0.80 -0.69
N PHE A 38 19.36 0.81 0.61
CA PHE A 38 18.02 0.77 1.19
C PHE A 38 17.74 2.01 2.02
N VAL A 39 16.48 2.43 2.04
CA VAL A 39 15.93 3.38 3.00
C VAL A 39 15.17 2.56 4.04
N PRO A 40 15.67 2.47 5.30
CA PRO A 40 14.95 1.79 6.36
C PRO A 40 13.67 2.56 6.69
N ASN A 41 12.60 1.83 7.05
CA ASN A 41 11.31 2.42 7.45
C ASN A 41 10.69 3.38 6.42
N HIS A 42 10.83 3.09 5.13
CA HIS A 42 10.31 3.93 4.05
C HIS A 42 8.79 4.11 4.14
N SER A 43 8.36 5.37 4.20
CA SER A 43 6.96 5.81 4.09
C SER A 43 6.92 7.09 3.24
N GLU A 44 5.82 7.34 2.54
CA GLU A 44 5.66 8.49 1.64
C GLU A 44 5.89 9.85 2.34
N GLN A 45 5.74 9.89 3.67
CA GLN A 45 5.97 11.09 4.49
C GLN A 45 7.44 11.28 4.92
N ASN A 46 8.25 10.21 4.96
CA ASN A 46 9.59 10.24 5.57
C ASN A 46 10.74 10.01 4.57
N TRP A 47 10.45 9.69 3.31
CA TRP A 47 11.47 9.39 2.30
C TRP A 47 12.42 10.56 2.00
N CYS A 48 11.99 11.80 2.29
CA CYS A 48 12.77 13.04 2.19
C CYS A 48 13.05 13.73 3.53
N ALA A 49 12.75 13.09 4.65
CA ALA A 49 12.96 13.69 5.97
C ALA A 49 14.46 13.76 6.31
N LEU A 50 14.91 14.90 6.81
CA LEU A 50 16.29 15.12 7.25
C LEU A 50 16.46 14.72 8.73
N PRO A 51 17.54 14.01 9.10
CA PRO A 51 18.58 13.43 8.25
C PRO A 51 18.15 12.09 7.65
N LEU A 52 18.39 11.89 6.35
CA LEU A 52 18.13 10.63 5.66
C LEU A 52 19.17 9.59 6.08
N THR A 53 18.75 8.40 6.52
CA THR A 53 19.65 7.28 6.82
C THR A 53 19.54 6.21 5.75
N LEU A 54 20.67 5.78 5.19
CA LEU A 54 20.74 4.74 4.16
C LEU A 54 21.43 3.48 4.68
N HIS A 55 20.92 2.31 4.32
CA HIS A 55 21.54 1.02 4.61
C HIS A 55 22.15 0.46 3.32
N LEU A 56 23.46 0.23 3.32
CA LEU A 56 24.18 -0.37 2.20
C LEU A 56 24.39 -1.86 2.49
N LYS A 57 23.90 -2.72 1.60
CA LYS A 57 24.03 -4.19 1.71
C LYS A 57 24.66 -4.75 0.45
N SER A 58 25.39 -5.85 0.57
CA SER A 58 25.97 -6.57 -0.57
C SER A 58 26.06 -8.05 -0.24
N ASP A 59 25.92 -8.87 -1.28
CA ASP A 59 26.18 -10.31 -1.22
C ASP A 59 27.68 -10.66 -1.22
N ALA A 60 28.55 -9.67 -1.48
CA ALA A 60 30.01 -9.75 -1.44
C ALA A 60 30.59 -8.83 -0.33
N SER A 61 31.88 -8.94 -0.04
CA SER A 61 32.56 -8.02 0.88
C SER A 61 32.63 -6.61 0.27
N ILE A 62 31.85 -5.67 0.80
CA ILE A 62 31.90 -4.25 0.40
C ILE A 62 33.25 -3.65 0.83
N SER A 63 33.95 -2.96 -0.09
CA SER A 63 35.15 -2.17 0.22
C SER A 63 34.79 -0.70 0.49
N LEU A 64 35.67 0.02 1.21
CA LEU A 64 35.51 1.47 1.41
C LEU A 64 35.57 2.24 0.07
N ASP A 65 36.34 1.75 -0.90
CA ASP A 65 36.46 2.32 -2.25
C ASP A 65 35.14 2.25 -3.03
N ALA A 66 34.35 1.18 -2.85
CA ALA A 66 33.02 1.05 -3.45
C ALA A 66 32.04 2.12 -2.92
N ILE A 67 32.15 2.45 -1.63
CA ILE A 67 31.35 3.50 -0.97
C ILE A 67 31.78 4.89 -1.48
N GLN A 68 33.08 5.14 -1.63
CA GLN A 68 33.60 6.38 -2.24
C GLN A 68 33.11 6.56 -3.68
N THR A 69 33.06 5.47 -4.45
CA THR A 69 32.63 5.50 -5.87
C THR A 69 31.13 5.75 -6.04
N ILE A 70 30.29 5.24 -5.11
CA ILE A 70 28.84 5.32 -5.24
C ILE A 70 28.24 6.56 -4.57
N SER A 71 28.90 7.14 -3.56
CA SER A 71 28.37 8.28 -2.79
C SER A 71 27.99 9.50 -3.67
N PRO A 72 28.81 9.94 -4.64
CA PRO A 72 28.42 11.04 -5.55
C PRO A 72 27.22 10.72 -6.44
N LYS A 73 27.06 9.44 -6.85
CA LYS A 73 25.92 8.99 -7.66
C LYS A 73 24.64 8.97 -6.83
N LEU A 74 24.73 8.58 -5.56
CA LEU A 74 23.62 8.67 -4.61
C LEU A 74 23.24 10.13 -4.34
N GLY A 75 24.21 11.02 -4.17
CA GLY A 75 23.98 12.45 -4.06
C GLY A 75 23.26 13.06 -5.26
N ALA A 76 23.64 12.69 -6.49
CA ALA A 76 22.95 13.12 -7.70
C ALA A 76 21.52 12.55 -7.80
N LEU A 77 21.32 11.29 -7.40
CA LEU A 77 20.01 10.64 -7.35
C LEU A 77 19.08 11.34 -6.34
N LEU A 78 19.61 11.64 -5.15
CA LEU A 78 18.90 12.39 -4.12
C LEU A 78 18.59 13.81 -4.57
N GLY A 79 19.51 14.50 -5.24
CA GLY A 79 19.24 15.82 -5.82
C GLY A 79 18.09 15.82 -6.85
N ALA A 80 17.93 14.72 -7.60
CA ALA A 80 16.86 14.58 -8.60
C ALA A 80 15.50 14.18 -7.99
N GLN A 81 15.49 13.28 -7.01
CA GLN A 81 14.25 12.72 -6.45
C GLN A 81 13.83 13.37 -5.13
N CYS A 82 14.76 14.02 -4.44
CA CYS A 82 14.59 14.61 -3.12
C CYS A 82 15.42 15.92 -2.95
N PRO A 83 15.04 17.03 -3.61
CA PRO A 83 15.84 18.26 -3.63
C PRO A 83 16.08 18.91 -2.25
N GLN A 84 15.29 18.52 -1.23
CA GLN A 84 15.41 19.00 0.15
C GLN A 84 16.52 18.26 0.92
N ALA A 85 16.98 17.10 0.47
CA ALA A 85 18.05 16.35 1.11
C ALA A 85 19.41 17.00 0.78
N GLN A 86 19.99 17.72 1.74
CA GLN A 86 21.33 18.30 1.62
C GLN A 86 22.42 17.44 2.27
N GLU A 87 22.04 16.45 3.07
CA GLU A 87 22.92 15.51 3.75
C GLU A 87 22.22 14.16 3.92
N PHE A 88 22.99 13.06 3.85
CA PHE A 88 22.55 11.74 4.28
C PHE A 88 23.61 11.07 5.17
N SER A 89 23.12 10.27 6.11
CA SER A 89 23.90 9.32 6.90
C SER A 89 23.78 7.94 6.29
N TRP A 90 24.80 7.10 6.46
CA TRP A 90 24.78 5.76 5.90
C TRP A 90 25.44 4.75 6.83
N VAL A 91 24.95 3.51 6.78
CA VAL A 91 25.46 2.36 7.51
C VAL A 91 25.62 1.19 6.53
N ALA A 92 26.79 0.57 6.52
CA ALA A 92 27.09 -0.55 5.64
C ALA A 92 27.20 -1.85 6.42
N TYR A 93 26.56 -2.90 5.88
CA TYR A 93 26.47 -4.23 6.48
C TYR A 93 27.12 -5.28 5.59
N HIS A 94 27.80 -6.25 6.19
CA HIS A 94 28.21 -7.49 5.53
C HIS A 94 27.02 -8.44 5.33
N LYS A 95 27.20 -9.48 4.50
CA LYS A 95 26.20 -10.53 4.23
C LYS A 95 25.67 -11.23 5.50
N ASP A 96 26.46 -11.28 6.57
CA ASP A 96 26.06 -11.84 7.88
C ASP A 96 25.28 -10.84 8.77
N GLY A 97 24.95 -9.66 8.25
CA GLY A 97 24.23 -8.61 8.96
C GLY A 97 25.11 -7.79 9.91
N LYS A 98 26.42 -8.03 9.96
CA LYS A 98 27.33 -7.22 10.79
C LYS A 98 27.63 -5.89 10.13
N GLN A 99 27.43 -4.82 10.88
CA GLN A 99 27.87 -3.49 10.48
C GLN A 99 29.40 -3.44 10.43
N PHE A 100 29.96 -2.89 9.35
CA PHE A 100 31.42 -2.76 9.19
C PHE A 100 31.87 -1.33 8.89
N ALA A 101 30.99 -0.46 8.42
CA ALA A 101 31.29 0.96 8.22
C ALA A 101 30.03 1.83 8.42
N LYS A 102 30.24 3.08 8.80
CA LYS A 102 29.20 4.12 8.82
C LYS A 102 29.83 5.47 8.50
N GLY A 103 29.01 6.40 8.00
CA GLY A 103 29.47 7.74 7.68
C GLY A 103 28.34 8.68 7.29
N THR A 104 28.71 9.85 6.80
CA THR A 104 27.79 10.85 6.25
C THR A 104 28.30 11.35 4.91
N ALA A 105 27.44 11.97 4.12
CA ALA A 105 27.82 12.67 2.89
C ALA A 105 26.86 13.85 2.68
N SER A 106 27.36 14.98 2.19
CA SER A 106 26.57 16.20 2.01
C SER A 106 26.84 16.89 0.69
N ALA A 107 25.85 17.64 0.19
CA ALA A 107 25.97 18.45 -1.01
C ALA A 107 27.11 19.49 -0.90
N ALA A 108 27.34 20.03 0.31
CA ALA A 108 28.40 21.00 0.59
C ALA A 108 29.81 20.43 0.38
N GLN A 109 29.98 19.12 0.54
CA GLN A 109 31.24 18.39 0.30
C GLN A 109 31.19 17.59 -1.01
N GLN A 110 30.38 18.03 -1.98
CA GLN A 110 30.20 17.35 -3.27
C GLN A 110 29.83 15.86 -3.14
N TRP A 111 29.15 15.50 -2.04
CA TRP A 111 28.77 14.13 -1.70
C TRP A 111 29.93 13.16 -1.49
N GLU A 112 31.13 13.67 -1.15
CA GLU A 112 32.22 12.81 -0.68
C GLU A 112 31.85 12.20 0.70
N PRO A 113 32.04 10.87 0.88
CA PRO A 113 31.65 10.22 2.12
C PRO A 113 32.69 10.48 3.23
N ALA A 114 32.22 11.07 4.33
CA ALA A 114 32.95 11.20 5.57
C ALA A 114 32.75 9.93 6.43
N PHE A 115 33.80 9.13 6.57
CA PHE A 115 33.80 7.92 7.39
C PHE A 115 33.86 8.28 8.89
N SER A 116 32.97 7.68 9.69
CA SER A 116 32.99 7.88 11.13
C SER A 116 33.90 6.84 11.78
N GLU A 117 34.99 7.30 12.39
CA GLU A 117 36.03 6.47 13.01
C GLU A 117 35.52 5.90 14.35
N THR A 118 34.65 4.89 14.30
CA THR A 118 34.43 3.95 15.41
C THR A 118 33.77 2.67 14.90
N ALA A 119 34.58 1.79 14.33
CA ALA A 119 34.31 0.36 14.27
C ALA A 119 35.67 -0.38 14.26
N VAL A 120 36.01 -0.94 15.43
CA VAL A 120 36.84 -2.12 15.75
C VAL A 120 37.68 -1.84 17.00
N THR A 121 37.19 -2.25 18.16
CA THR A 121 38.05 -2.72 19.25
C THR A 121 37.74 -4.21 19.44
N PRO A 122 38.72 -5.12 19.29
CA PRO A 122 38.54 -6.52 19.63
C PRO A 122 38.15 -6.64 21.12
N PRO A 123 37.28 -7.58 21.53
CA PRO A 123 37.07 -7.83 22.93
C PRO A 123 38.41 -8.26 23.55
N ALA A 124 38.92 -7.45 24.48
CA ALA A 124 39.98 -7.86 25.39
C ALA A 124 39.47 -9.05 26.22
N PRO A 125 40.32 -10.05 26.52
CA PRO A 125 39.89 -11.24 27.24
C PRO A 125 39.53 -10.86 28.68
N GLU A 126 38.27 -11.09 29.05
CA GLU A 126 37.83 -11.06 30.44
C GLU A 126 38.32 -12.35 31.13
N PRO A 127 38.91 -12.27 32.34
CA PRO A 127 39.60 -13.38 32.95
C PRO A 127 38.65 -14.50 33.37
N GLU A 128 39.06 -15.73 33.08
CA GLU A 128 38.46 -16.97 33.57
C GLU A 128 38.35 -16.95 35.10
N VAL A 129 37.12 -16.99 35.62
CA VAL A 129 36.87 -17.45 36.99
C VAL A 129 36.61 -18.95 36.91
N VAL A 130 37.66 -19.69 37.24
CA VAL A 130 37.70 -21.13 37.42
C VAL A 130 36.66 -21.55 38.46
N ASN A 131 35.79 -22.48 38.07
CA ASN A 131 34.86 -23.16 38.95
C ASN A 131 35.54 -24.45 39.44
N GLU A 132 36.04 -24.44 40.67
CA GLU A 132 36.63 -25.61 41.34
C GLU A 132 35.65 -26.14 42.40
N GLY A 133 35.30 -27.42 42.28
CA GLY A 133 34.37 -28.09 43.17
C GLY A 133 35.01 -28.66 44.44
N THR A 134 34.11 -29.04 45.36
CA THR A 134 34.24 -30.00 46.47
C THR A 134 34.19 -29.37 47.89
N ALA A 135 33.13 -29.75 48.62
CA ALA A 135 32.84 -29.52 50.04
C ALA A 135 33.81 -30.31 50.97
N PRO A 136 33.91 -30.12 52.32
CA PRO A 136 32.84 -29.94 53.33
C PRO A 136 33.14 -28.78 54.34
N GLU A 137 32.23 -28.28 55.18
CA GLU A 137 31.77 -28.87 56.43
C GLU A 137 30.82 -27.86 57.13
N ALA A 138 29.65 -28.32 57.58
CA ALA A 138 28.75 -27.62 58.51
C ALA A 138 29.07 -28.13 59.95
N PRO A 139 28.74 -27.43 61.07
CA PRO A 139 27.38 -26.96 61.33
C PRO A 139 27.22 -25.70 62.21
N ALA A 140 26.12 -24.96 62.01
CA ALA A 140 25.32 -24.44 63.12
C ALA A 140 23.90 -24.11 62.66
N SER A 141 22.98 -24.97 63.10
CA SER A 141 21.52 -24.89 63.09
C SER A 141 21.01 -23.54 63.66
N THR A 142 19.89 -22.94 63.25
CA THR A 142 18.53 -23.37 63.64
C THR A 142 17.46 -22.42 63.06
N THR A 143 16.58 -22.99 62.22
CA THR A 143 15.13 -22.76 61.98
C THR A 143 14.49 -21.36 61.80
N GLU A 144 13.96 -21.16 60.59
CA GLU A 144 12.62 -20.58 60.28
C GLU A 144 11.50 -21.30 61.07
N PRO A 145 10.29 -20.73 61.32
CA PRO A 145 9.28 -20.59 60.24
C PRO A 145 8.14 -19.53 60.41
N VAL A 146 7.58 -19.11 59.25
CA VAL A 146 6.13 -19.03 58.91
C VAL A 146 5.17 -17.96 59.53
N LYS A 147 4.61 -17.13 58.63
CA LYS A 147 3.25 -16.50 58.47
C LYS A 147 2.10 -17.02 59.39
N PRO A 148 1.06 -16.27 59.88
CA PRO A 148 0.03 -15.53 59.10
C PRO A 148 -0.72 -14.31 59.73
N GLU A 149 -1.57 -13.66 58.91
CA GLU A 149 -2.75 -12.77 59.19
C GLU A 149 -3.77 -13.44 60.17
N PRO A 150 -4.71 -12.79 60.94
CA PRO A 150 -5.72 -11.80 60.48
C PRO A 150 -6.45 -10.81 61.49
N THR A 151 -7.34 -9.95 60.94
CA THR A 151 -8.62 -9.31 61.42
C THR A 151 -8.92 -8.81 62.87
N HIS A 152 -9.51 -7.59 62.95
CA HIS A 152 -10.89 -7.19 63.41
C HIS A 152 -11.04 -5.97 64.38
N VAL A 153 -11.97 -5.05 64.03
CA VAL A 153 -13.05 -4.39 64.85
C VAL A 153 -12.61 -3.25 65.82
N THR A 154 -13.20 -2.04 65.88
CA THR A 154 -14.59 -1.66 66.22
C THR A 154 -14.82 -0.14 66.05
N GLU A 155 -16.03 0.28 65.67
CA GLU A 155 -16.70 1.58 65.91
C GLU A 155 -17.17 1.71 67.40
N PRO A 156 -17.96 2.71 67.90
CA PRO A 156 -18.50 3.97 67.34
C PRO A 156 -18.40 5.21 68.28
N SER A 157 -18.86 6.41 67.85
CA SER A 157 -19.90 7.23 68.55
C SER A 157 -19.94 8.73 68.14
N THR A 158 -21.09 9.12 67.56
CA THR A 158 -21.92 10.36 67.73
C THR A 158 -21.36 11.77 67.42
N ALA A 159 -21.94 12.45 66.41
CA ALA A 159 -22.96 13.53 66.48
C ALA A 159 -22.34 14.94 66.72
N SER A 160 -22.72 16.07 66.11
CA SER A 160 -24.06 16.56 65.76
C SER A 160 -23.98 17.87 64.93
N ALA A 161 -24.92 18.01 63.99
CA ALA A 161 -25.69 19.18 63.56
C ALA A 161 -25.03 20.42 62.88
N ALA A 162 -25.71 20.78 61.78
CA ALA A 162 -25.61 21.94 60.92
C ALA A 162 -26.07 23.27 61.56
N SER A 163 -25.68 24.39 60.95
CA SER A 163 -26.65 25.39 60.48
C SER A 163 -26.04 26.38 59.48
N GLU A 164 -26.88 26.70 58.51
CA GLU A 164 -26.83 27.64 57.40
C GLU A 164 -27.20 29.07 57.88
N ALA A 165 -26.62 30.12 57.27
CA ALA A 165 -27.25 31.42 56.94
C ALA A 165 -26.24 32.49 56.45
N GLU A 166 -26.34 32.81 55.15
CA GLU A 166 -26.40 34.13 54.49
C GLU A 166 -25.63 35.40 54.99
N SER A 167 -24.86 35.94 54.02
CA SER A 167 -24.93 37.33 53.47
C SER A 167 -23.82 38.37 53.74
N GLN A 168 -23.18 38.74 52.61
CA GLN A 168 -22.67 40.06 52.17
C GLN A 168 -21.55 40.80 52.94
N SER A 169 -20.40 40.97 52.27
CA SER A 169 -19.84 42.29 51.88
C SER A 169 -18.49 42.17 51.14
N LYS A 170 -18.38 42.81 49.96
CA LYS A 170 -17.13 43.26 49.30
C LYS A 170 -16.82 44.70 49.81
N PRO A 171 -15.61 45.32 49.70
CA PRO A 171 -14.77 45.31 48.49
C PRO A 171 -13.23 45.24 48.69
N ASP A 172 -12.57 44.92 47.55
CA ASP A 172 -11.19 45.21 47.13
C ASP A 172 -9.97 44.72 47.92
N ALA A 173 -9.19 43.81 47.32
CA ALA A 173 -7.98 44.20 46.55
C ALA A 173 -7.23 42.95 46.01
N ALA A 174 -6.85 43.03 44.74
CA ALA A 174 -5.79 42.26 44.07
C ALA A 174 -5.93 40.73 43.97
N THR A 175 -6.63 40.27 42.95
CA THR A 175 -6.43 38.93 42.38
C THR A 175 -5.27 38.99 41.37
N PRO A 176 -4.24 38.13 41.45
CA PRO A 176 -3.35 37.92 40.33
C PRO A 176 -4.13 37.18 39.25
N THR A 177 -4.26 37.82 38.10
CA THR A 177 -4.66 37.20 36.84
C THR A 177 -3.75 36.01 36.58
N VAL A 178 -4.25 34.80 36.81
CA VAL A 178 -3.69 33.60 36.17
C VAL A 178 -4.19 33.68 34.74
N SER A 179 -3.42 34.37 33.89
CA SER A 179 -3.44 34.14 32.46
C SER A 179 -2.99 32.70 32.26
N GLN A 180 -3.94 31.78 32.19
CA GLN A 180 -3.70 30.51 31.53
C GLN A 180 -3.47 30.86 30.06
N THR A 181 -2.20 30.89 29.67
CA THR A 181 -1.84 30.77 28.27
C THR A 181 -2.28 29.38 27.85
N GLU A 182 -3.49 29.28 27.31
CA GLU A 182 -3.98 28.11 26.61
C GLU A 182 -2.97 27.83 25.49
N GLN A 183 -2.12 26.82 25.70
CA GLN A 183 -1.24 26.35 24.64
C GLN A 183 -2.13 26.02 23.44
N PRO A 184 -1.77 26.48 22.23
CA PRO A 184 -2.58 26.21 21.05
C PRO A 184 -2.70 24.68 20.90
N ARG A 185 -3.93 24.19 21.00
CA ARG A 185 -4.27 22.78 20.81
C ARG A 185 -3.73 22.35 19.45
N SER A 186 -2.76 21.43 19.44
CA SER A 186 -2.25 20.85 18.20
C SER A 186 -3.40 20.05 17.57
N MET A 187 -3.95 20.54 16.46
CA MET A 187 -5.03 19.81 15.81
C MET A 187 -4.50 18.57 15.10
N VAL A 188 -5.31 17.52 15.07
CA VAL A 188 -4.97 16.27 14.41
C VAL A 188 -4.92 16.50 12.90
N SER A 189 -3.80 16.13 12.28
CA SER A 189 -3.68 16.01 10.83
C SER A 189 -3.85 14.56 10.40
N VAL A 190 -4.55 14.34 9.29
CA VAL A 190 -4.77 13.02 8.70
C VAL A 190 -4.44 13.10 7.21
N ASN A 191 -3.44 12.35 6.75
CA ASN A 191 -2.97 12.37 5.36
C ASN A 191 -2.73 13.78 4.79
N GLY A 192 -2.15 14.66 5.62
CA GLY A 192 -1.82 16.04 5.24
C GLY A 192 -3.02 17.01 5.23
N TRP A 193 -4.24 16.53 5.50
CA TRP A 193 -5.39 17.37 5.76
C TRP A 193 -5.50 17.68 7.26
N GLN A 194 -5.87 18.91 7.60
CA GLN A 194 -6.09 19.35 8.98
C GLN A 194 -7.16 20.46 8.96
N VAL A 195 -7.97 20.53 10.01
CA VAL A 195 -8.87 21.65 10.22
C VAL A 195 -8.06 22.90 10.59
N SER A 196 -8.40 24.07 10.05
CA SER A 196 -7.71 25.32 10.36
C SER A 196 -8.33 26.01 11.58
N PRO A 197 -7.53 26.71 12.42
CA PRO A 197 -8.06 27.54 13.52
C PRO A 197 -9.06 28.60 13.06
N GLU A 198 -8.84 29.18 11.88
CA GLU A 198 -9.72 30.19 11.30
C GLU A 198 -11.11 29.61 11.03
N GLN A 199 -11.19 28.39 10.46
CA GLN A 199 -12.45 27.69 10.18
C GLN A 199 -13.28 27.47 11.46
N LEU A 200 -12.62 27.12 12.56
CA LEU A 200 -13.30 26.93 13.86
C LEU A 200 -13.78 28.24 14.48
N SER A 201 -13.12 29.36 14.19
CA SER A 201 -13.38 30.65 14.84
C SER A 201 -14.51 31.48 14.20
N GLN A 202 -14.71 31.35 12.87
CA GLN A 202 -15.61 32.23 12.13
C GLN A 202 -16.92 31.56 11.69
N ASN A 203 -17.01 30.22 11.74
CA ASN A 203 -18.13 29.42 11.24
C ASN A 203 -18.68 29.98 9.91
N ASP A 204 -17.85 29.89 8.87
CA ASP A 204 -18.04 30.61 7.62
C ASP A 204 -19.13 29.97 6.74
N TRP A 205 -20.23 30.69 6.54
CA TRP A 205 -21.35 30.32 5.66
C TRP A 205 -21.35 31.08 4.33
N THR A 206 -20.24 31.73 3.95
CA THR A 206 -20.14 32.57 2.74
C THR A 206 -20.32 31.82 1.41
N PHE A 207 -20.32 30.49 1.44
CA PHE A 207 -20.65 29.66 0.27
C PHE A 207 -22.13 29.67 -0.11
N PHE A 208 -23.00 30.20 0.75
CA PHE A 208 -24.40 30.47 0.42
C PHE A 208 -24.60 31.85 -0.22
N ASP A 209 -25.60 31.94 -1.09
CA ASP A 209 -26.09 33.23 -1.58
C ASP A 209 -26.84 33.96 -0.45
N THR A 210 -26.75 35.30 -0.45
CA THR A 210 -27.36 36.15 0.59
C THR A 210 -28.56 36.93 0.07
N PHE A 211 -29.78 36.48 0.37
CA PHE A 211 -31.02 37.14 -0.01
C PHE A 211 -31.48 38.14 1.05
N SER A 212 -32.19 39.18 0.65
CA SER A 212 -32.92 40.07 1.58
C SER A 212 -34.41 39.77 1.52
N ASP A 213 -35.03 39.63 2.69
CA ASP A 213 -36.49 39.50 2.82
C ASP A 213 -37.21 40.86 2.77
N GLN A 214 -38.54 40.85 2.94
CA GLN A 214 -39.37 42.06 2.96
C GLN A 214 -39.08 43.03 4.13
N ASN A 215 -38.30 42.61 5.12
CA ASN A 215 -37.90 43.40 6.28
C ASN A 215 -36.40 43.76 6.22
N ASP A 216 -35.76 43.56 5.06
CA ASP A 216 -34.31 43.69 4.87
C ASP A 216 -33.45 42.73 5.73
N CYS A 217 -34.03 41.64 6.24
CA CYS A 217 -33.28 40.59 6.91
C CYS A 217 -32.55 39.72 5.88
N LYS A 218 -31.27 39.42 6.14
CA LYS A 218 -30.42 38.55 5.32
C LYS A 218 -30.73 37.07 5.58
N VAL A 219 -31.00 36.33 4.51
CA VAL A 219 -31.22 34.88 4.51
C VAL A 219 -30.13 34.23 3.67
N LEU A 220 -29.54 33.15 4.18
CA LEU A 220 -28.50 32.39 3.49
C LEU A 220 -29.08 31.10 2.93
N GLY A 221 -28.81 30.82 1.66
CA GLY A 221 -29.17 29.55 1.02
C GLY A 221 -28.59 29.42 -0.39
N TYR A 222 -28.65 28.22 -0.95
CA TYR A 222 -28.21 27.96 -2.33
C TYR A 222 -29.42 27.89 -3.26
N VAL A 223 -29.40 28.63 -4.36
CA VAL A 223 -30.43 28.52 -5.40
C VAL A 223 -29.94 27.69 -6.58
N ASN A 224 -30.47 26.48 -6.70
CA ASN A 224 -30.19 25.59 -7.82
C ASN A 224 -31.33 25.67 -8.86
N ALA A 225 -31.19 26.55 -9.84
CA ALA A 225 -32.20 26.78 -10.87
C ALA A 225 -31.60 26.92 -12.28
N GLY A 226 -30.76 25.96 -12.68
CA GLY A 226 -30.43 25.70 -14.10
C GLY A 226 -30.00 26.92 -14.92
N GLY A 227 -29.10 27.74 -14.37
CA GLY A 227 -28.58 28.97 -15.01
C GLY A 227 -29.23 30.28 -14.56
N ALA A 228 -30.26 30.22 -13.70
CA ALA A 228 -30.77 31.39 -13.01
C ALA A 228 -29.79 31.84 -11.92
N THR A 229 -29.71 33.15 -11.70
CA THR A 229 -28.84 33.79 -10.72
C THR A 229 -29.66 34.25 -9.51
N GLN A 230 -28.98 34.64 -8.44
CA GLN A 230 -29.61 35.22 -7.26
C GLN A 230 -30.59 36.38 -7.60
N ALA A 231 -30.26 37.19 -8.61
CA ALA A 231 -31.06 38.34 -9.04
C ALA A 231 -32.42 37.96 -9.66
N ASP A 232 -32.60 36.70 -10.05
CA ASP A 232 -33.84 36.20 -10.63
C ASP A 232 -34.88 35.84 -9.57
N PHE A 233 -34.54 35.95 -8.28
CA PHE A 233 -35.37 35.54 -7.16
C PHE A 233 -35.47 36.62 -6.07
N ALA A 234 -36.59 36.59 -5.36
CA ALA A 234 -36.82 37.33 -4.13
C ALA A 234 -37.31 36.36 -3.05
N VAL A 235 -37.07 36.69 -1.78
CA VAL A 235 -37.53 35.88 -0.65
C VAL A 235 -38.51 36.66 0.21
N GLN A 236 -39.49 35.96 0.78
CA GLN A 236 -40.34 36.49 1.83
C GLN A 236 -40.31 35.56 3.03
N SER A 237 -40.07 36.13 4.21
CA SER A 237 -40.05 35.40 5.46
C SER A 237 -41.43 35.43 6.13
N HIS A 238 -41.78 34.33 6.79
CA HIS A 238 -43.06 34.18 7.49
C HIS A 238 -42.86 33.45 8.81
N GLY A 239 -43.67 33.76 9.82
CA GLY A 239 -43.62 33.11 11.13
C GLY A 239 -43.03 34.00 12.22
N GLU A 240 -42.48 33.39 13.27
CA GLU A 240 -41.85 34.07 14.41
C GLU A 240 -40.37 34.35 14.13
N VAL A 241 -40.13 35.15 13.08
CA VAL A 241 -38.78 35.52 12.62
C VAL A 241 -38.49 36.99 12.84
N ARG A 242 -37.21 37.32 13.02
CA ARG A 242 -36.72 38.69 13.23
C ARG A 242 -35.31 38.85 12.65
N CYS A 243 -34.88 40.08 12.39
CA CYS A 243 -33.48 40.33 12.09
C CYS A 243 -32.64 40.32 13.38
N SER A 244 -31.46 39.73 13.32
CA SER A 244 -30.39 39.87 14.31
C SER A 244 -29.82 41.29 14.27
N PRO A 245 -29.03 41.70 15.29
CA PRO A 245 -28.30 42.98 15.25
C PRO A 245 -27.39 43.14 14.01
N GLN A 246 -26.90 42.03 13.46
CA GLN A 246 -26.09 41.98 12.25
C GLN A 246 -26.93 41.95 10.95
N GLY A 247 -28.25 42.00 11.09
CA GLY A 247 -29.21 42.04 9.98
C GLY A 247 -29.53 40.67 9.39
N PHE A 248 -29.21 39.56 10.05
CA PHE A 248 -29.51 38.21 9.57
C PHE A 248 -30.83 37.68 10.12
N LEU A 249 -31.53 36.82 9.38
CA LEU A 249 -32.78 36.23 9.85
C LEU A 249 -32.55 35.26 11.02
N GLU A 250 -33.39 35.37 12.05
CA GLU A 250 -33.37 34.60 13.29
C GLU A 250 -34.78 34.14 13.67
N GLY A 251 -34.89 32.99 14.31
CA GLY A 251 -36.15 32.49 14.86
C GLY A 251 -36.80 31.40 14.01
N LYS A 252 -38.05 31.05 14.35
CA LYS A 252 -38.76 29.93 13.72
C LYS A 252 -39.73 30.44 12.67
N GLY A 253 -39.61 29.95 11.44
CA GLY A 253 -40.47 30.37 10.36
C GLY A 253 -40.16 29.67 9.06
N SER A 254 -40.66 30.22 7.96
CA SER A 254 -40.53 29.62 6.62
C SER A 254 -40.22 30.69 5.59
N ILE A 255 -39.55 30.30 4.51
CA ILE A 255 -39.22 31.19 3.40
C ILE A 255 -40.08 30.84 2.20
N GLU A 256 -40.73 31.85 1.63
CA GLU A 256 -41.36 31.79 0.33
C GLU A 256 -40.40 32.32 -0.73
N LEU A 257 -40.12 31.52 -1.75
CA LEU A 257 -39.28 31.92 -2.87
C LEU A 257 -40.18 32.45 -4.00
N LEU A 258 -39.87 33.64 -4.47
CA LEU A 258 -40.56 34.33 -5.55
C LEU A 258 -39.59 34.47 -6.72
N ARG A 259 -40.09 34.38 -7.95
CA ARG A 259 -39.38 34.88 -9.12
C ARG A 259 -39.34 36.41 -9.12
N SER A 260 -38.42 36.97 -9.90
CA SER A 260 -38.29 38.41 -10.14
C SER A 260 -39.59 39.09 -10.64
N ASP A 261 -40.50 38.33 -11.27
CA ASP A 261 -41.84 38.80 -11.68
C ASP A 261 -42.90 38.75 -10.56
N GLY A 262 -42.51 38.40 -9.33
CA GLY A 262 -43.37 38.30 -8.16
C GLY A 262 -44.18 37.01 -8.07
N LYS A 263 -43.99 36.06 -8.99
CA LYS A 263 -44.69 34.76 -8.93
C LYS A 263 -44.04 33.84 -7.89
N SER A 264 -44.86 33.33 -6.96
CA SER A 264 -44.45 32.32 -5.97
C SER A 264 -44.04 31.02 -6.64
N LEU A 265 -42.86 30.54 -6.29
CA LEU A 265 -42.33 29.21 -6.66
C LEU A 265 -42.66 28.17 -5.60
N GLY A 266 -42.83 28.61 -4.35
CA GLY A 266 -43.26 27.80 -3.23
C GLY A 266 -42.62 28.26 -1.92
N ARG A 267 -42.98 27.56 -0.85
CA ARG A 267 -42.65 27.95 0.51
C ARG A 267 -42.09 26.76 1.27
N THR A 268 -40.96 26.96 1.94
CA THR A 268 -40.33 25.91 2.75
C THR A 268 -41.27 25.44 3.86
N ALA A 269 -40.97 24.27 4.44
CA ALA A 269 -41.50 23.93 5.76
C ALA A 269 -41.01 24.94 6.80
N ASP A 270 -41.54 24.87 8.01
CA ASP A 270 -40.99 25.62 9.14
C ASP A 270 -39.55 25.14 9.41
N LEU A 271 -38.65 26.11 9.49
CA LEU A 271 -37.24 26.00 9.77
C LEU A 271 -36.91 26.88 10.98
N HIS A 272 -35.79 26.58 11.62
CA HIS A 272 -35.15 27.43 12.63
C HIS A 272 -33.98 28.16 11.95
N PHE A 273 -33.97 29.48 12.05
CA PHE A 273 -32.93 30.34 11.48
C PHE A 273 -31.98 30.82 12.56
N THR A 274 -30.68 30.73 12.28
CA THR A 274 -29.62 31.43 13.04
C THR A 274 -28.58 31.96 12.09
N ASN A 275 -28.22 33.23 12.25
CA ASN A 275 -27.37 33.98 11.33
C ASN A 275 -27.79 33.82 9.86
N GLY A 276 -29.10 33.77 9.61
CA GLY A 276 -29.68 33.65 8.28
C GLY A 276 -29.67 32.22 7.71
N VAL A 277 -29.03 31.25 8.36
CA VAL A 277 -28.98 29.85 7.93
C VAL A 277 -30.19 29.09 8.46
N GLY A 278 -30.97 28.51 7.55
CA GLY A 278 -32.11 27.66 7.90
C GLY A 278 -31.69 26.22 8.24
N ARG A 279 -32.31 25.65 9.27
CA ARG A 279 -32.17 24.25 9.69
C ARG A 279 -33.50 23.67 10.18
N LYS A 280 -33.66 22.34 10.19
CA LYS A 280 -34.92 21.70 10.60
C LYS A 280 -35.20 21.76 12.09
N HIS A 281 -34.16 21.66 12.91
CA HIS A 281 -34.26 21.66 14.39
C HIS A 281 -33.44 22.80 15.00
N GLU A 282 -33.85 23.25 16.19
CA GLU A 282 -33.28 24.43 16.87
C GLU A 282 -31.81 24.27 17.27
N THR A 283 -31.36 23.03 17.45
CA THR A 283 -29.99 22.62 17.81
C THR A 283 -28.94 23.41 17.04
N GLU A 284 -27.96 23.94 17.75
CA GLU A 284 -26.85 24.66 17.14
C GLU A 284 -26.05 23.76 16.20
N LEU A 285 -25.43 24.36 15.18
CA LEU A 285 -24.57 23.65 14.24
C LEU A 285 -23.11 23.83 14.64
N PRO A 286 -22.28 22.77 14.57
CA PRO A 286 -20.84 22.92 14.74
C PRO A 286 -20.21 23.79 13.63
N PRO A 287 -18.94 24.22 13.79
CA PRO A 287 -18.24 25.02 12.79
C PRO A 287 -18.11 24.31 11.44
N VAL A 288 -18.35 25.04 10.34
CA VAL A 288 -18.13 24.52 8.98
C VAL A 288 -16.64 24.36 8.69
N VAL A 289 -16.26 23.19 8.18
CA VAL A 289 -14.88 22.91 7.71
C VAL A 289 -14.80 22.63 6.21
N SER A 290 -15.92 22.26 5.59
CA SER A 290 -16.00 22.06 4.15
C SER A 290 -17.45 22.01 3.70
N HIS A 291 -17.69 22.17 2.40
CA HIS A 291 -19.00 22.06 1.78
C HIS A 291 -18.87 21.65 0.31
N ASP A 292 -19.97 21.17 -0.25
CA ASP A 292 -20.21 21.09 -1.69
C ASP A 292 -21.67 21.48 -1.98
N ASP A 293 -22.18 21.13 -3.16
CA ASP A 293 -23.55 21.41 -3.58
C ASP A 293 -24.60 20.50 -2.91
N GLN A 294 -24.17 19.44 -2.23
CA GLN A 294 -25.04 18.41 -1.66
C GLN A 294 -24.96 18.30 -0.14
N ALA A 295 -23.86 18.71 0.47
CA ALA A 295 -23.63 18.57 1.89
C ALA A 295 -22.68 19.63 2.46
N VAL A 296 -22.74 19.76 3.78
CA VAL A 296 -21.80 20.54 4.58
C VAL A 296 -21.15 19.61 5.59
N TRP A 297 -19.84 19.74 5.78
CA TRP A 297 -19.08 19.04 6.80
C TRP A 297 -18.79 19.98 7.96
N LEU A 298 -19.25 19.58 9.13
CA LEU A 298 -19.19 20.34 10.37
C LEU A 298 -18.25 19.66 11.36
N TYR A 299 -17.40 20.43 12.03
CA TYR A 299 -16.43 19.89 12.98
C TYR A 299 -17.09 19.46 14.30
N ALA A 300 -17.14 18.16 14.58
CA ALA A 300 -17.67 17.64 15.83
C ALA A 300 -16.58 17.54 16.92
N GLY A 301 -15.33 17.28 16.51
CA GLY A 301 -14.19 17.20 17.42
C GLY A 301 -13.04 16.40 16.83
N ASP A 302 -12.00 16.23 17.63
CA ASP A 302 -10.82 15.42 17.35
C ASP A 302 -10.42 14.62 18.59
N ASP A 303 -9.79 13.48 18.36
CA ASP A 303 -9.16 12.69 19.41
C ASP A 303 -7.68 12.45 19.07
N PRO A 304 -6.76 13.15 19.77
CA PRO A 304 -5.32 12.94 19.59
C PRO A 304 -4.85 11.53 19.95
N ALA A 305 -5.54 10.83 20.86
CA ALA A 305 -5.13 9.49 21.29
C ALA A 305 -5.35 8.45 20.19
N THR A 306 -6.44 8.60 19.42
CA THR A 306 -6.72 7.76 18.25
C THR A 306 -6.29 8.42 16.94
N GLN A 307 -5.68 9.61 16.96
CA GLN A 307 -5.36 10.41 15.76
C GLN A 307 -6.53 10.45 14.77
N SER A 308 -7.71 10.79 15.29
CA SER A 308 -8.96 10.80 14.52
C SER A 308 -9.60 12.18 14.53
N VAL A 309 -10.15 12.59 13.40
CA VAL A 309 -11.01 13.77 13.29
C VAL A 309 -12.45 13.32 13.05
N PHE A 310 -13.40 13.91 13.78
CA PHE A 310 -14.81 13.59 13.73
C PHE A 310 -15.58 14.76 13.11
N LEU A 311 -16.30 14.49 12.03
CA LEU A 311 -17.13 15.47 11.33
C LEU A 311 -18.57 14.99 11.29
N LEU A 312 -19.51 15.93 11.34
CA LEU A 312 -20.91 15.69 10.99
C LEU A 312 -21.13 16.14 9.57
N LYS A 313 -21.51 15.21 8.70
CA LYS A 313 -21.98 15.52 7.35
C LYS A 313 -23.48 15.78 7.41
N ALA A 314 -23.87 17.00 7.05
CA ALA A 314 -25.26 17.43 6.98
C ALA A 314 -25.67 17.57 5.51
N PRO A 315 -26.72 16.87 5.05
CA PRO A 315 -27.19 17.07 3.68
C PRO A 315 -27.81 18.46 3.52
N LEU A 316 -27.59 19.07 2.36
CA LEU A 316 -28.31 20.24 1.91
C LEU A 316 -29.60 19.77 1.22
N VAL A 317 -30.74 20.24 1.73
CA VAL A 317 -32.05 19.90 1.17
C VAL A 317 -32.60 21.12 0.46
N THR A 318 -32.83 20.99 -0.84
CA THR A 318 -33.47 22.03 -1.64
C THR A 318 -34.99 21.85 -1.61
N ASN A 319 -35.71 22.89 -1.22
CA ASN A 319 -37.16 22.93 -1.34
C ASN A 319 -37.58 24.17 -2.13
N TYR A 320 -38.40 23.97 -3.16
CA TYR A 320 -38.84 25.05 -4.08
C TYR A 320 -37.71 25.91 -4.66
N GLY A 321 -36.48 25.38 -4.73
CA GLY A 321 -35.32 26.07 -5.26
C GLY A 321 -34.39 26.71 -4.23
N LEU A 322 -34.75 26.74 -2.93
CA LEU A 322 -33.88 27.24 -1.86
C LEU A 322 -33.37 26.07 -0.99
N SER A 323 -32.05 26.01 -0.80
CA SER A 323 -31.40 24.93 -0.03
C SER A 323 -31.10 25.35 1.41
N PHE A 324 -31.27 24.42 2.34
CA PHE A 324 -31.01 24.60 3.78
C PHE A 324 -30.37 23.34 4.39
N VAL A 325 -29.85 23.46 5.62
CA VAL A 325 -29.13 22.38 6.30
C VAL A 325 -30.13 21.41 6.96
N ASP A 326 -30.07 20.13 6.61
CA ASP A 326 -30.88 19.10 7.26
C ASP A 326 -30.14 18.48 8.45
N ASN A 327 -30.20 19.17 9.59
CA ASN A 327 -29.63 18.74 10.87
C ASN A 327 -30.41 17.60 11.56
N GLN A 328 -31.36 16.95 10.86
CA GLN A 328 -31.97 15.70 11.31
C GLN A 328 -31.32 14.47 10.68
N ALA A 329 -30.53 14.65 9.62
CA ALA A 329 -29.99 13.57 8.79
C ALA A 329 -28.46 13.55 8.78
N PHE A 330 -27.83 13.89 9.91
CA PHE A 330 -26.39 13.77 10.05
C PHE A 330 -25.88 12.34 9.84
N GLU A 331 -24.73 12.25 9.17
CA GLU A 331 -23.84 11.10 9.19
C GLU A 331 -22.57 11.50 9.96
N LEU A 332 -22.07 10.61 10.82
CA LEU A 332 -20.79 10.80 11.50
C LEU A 332 -19.67 10.30 10.59
N ILE A 333 -18.80 11.20 10.20
CA ILE A 333 -17.61 10.92 9.41
C ILE A 333 -16.40 10.85 10.34
N VAL A 334 -15.67 9.74 10.29
CA VAL A 334 -14.41 9.55 10.99
C VAL A 334 -13.29 9.60 9.97
N VAL A 335 -12.38 10.57 10.11
CA VAL A 335 -11.18 10.67 9.27
C VAL A 335 -10.00 10.16 10.09
N HIS A 336 -9.40 9.05 9.67
CA HIS A 336 -8.34 8.36 10.40
C HIS A 336 -7.33 7.67 9.47
N GLU A 337 -6.06 8.02 9.61
CA GLU A 337 -5.01 7.63 8.66
C GLU A 337 -4.73 6.13 8.62
N ASN A 338 -4.66 5.49 9.80
CA ASN A 338 -4.14 4.14 9.93
C ASN A 338 -5.23 3.08 9.70
N PRO A 339 -5.21 2.34 8.57
CA PRO A 339 -6.21 1.31 8.30
C PRO A 339 -6.15 0.13 9.31
N ASN A 340 -5.01 -0.08 9.98
CA ASN A 340 -4.85 -1.18 10.93
C ASN A 340 -5.67 -0.99 12.21
N SER A 341 -6.01 0.25 12.57
CA SER A 341 -6.87 0.55 13.72
C SER A 341 -8.26 -0.09 13.57
N PHE A 342 -8.72 -0.27 12.32
CA PHE A 342 -9.99 -0.94 12.01
C PHE A 342 -9.90 -2.47 12.04
N LEU A 343 -8.70 -3.04 12.17
CA LEU A 343 -8.47 -4.48 12.33
C LEU A 343 -8.40 -4.87 13.81
N ASN A 344 -8.10 -3.92 14.69
CA ASN A 344 -8.04 -4.12 16.14
C ASN A 344 -9.36 -3.68 16.80
N VAL A 345 -10.12 -4.64 17.33
CA VAL A 345 -11.43 -4.39 17.96
C VAL A 345 -11.35 -3.38 19.12
N LYS A 346 -10.24 -3.34 19.86
CA LYS A 346 -10.08 -2.41 21.00
C LYS A 346 -9.92 -0.97 20.52
N GLU A 347 -9.07 -0.76 19.51
CA GLU A 347 -8.82 0.56 18.92
C GLU A 347 -10.05 1.06 18.17
N LEU A 348 -10.68 0.17 17.38
CA LEU A 348 -11.94 0.45 16.70
C LEU A 348 -13.03 0.92 17.65
N ARG A 349 -13.24 0.23 18.78
CA ARG A 349 -14.24 0.65 19.78
C ARG A 349 -13.92 2.00 20.39
N ALA A 350 -12.66 2.22 20.77
CA ALA A 350 -12.24 3.51 21.34
C ALA A 350 -12.52 4.67 20.37
N MET A 351 -12.21 4.49 19.09
CA MET A 351 -12.47 5.47 18.03
C MET A 351 -13.97 5.72 17.81
N LEU A 352 -14.78 4.66 17.75
CA LEU A 352 -16.24 4.80 17.59
C LEU A 352 -16.87 5.49 18.79
N ASP A 353 -16.47 5.13 20.01
CA ASP A 353 -16.97 5.73 21.25
C ASP A 353 -16.59 7.22 21.35
N ALA A 354 -15.34 7.57 20.99
CA ALA A 354 -14.88 8.95 20.94
C ALA A 354 -15.66 9.79 19.91
N GLY A 355 -15.88 9.24 18.71
CA GLY A 355 -16.66 9.92 17.67
C GLY A 355 -18.12 10.13 18.06
N LEU A 356 -18.74 9.13 18.70
CA LEU A 356 -20.11 9.24 19.21
C LEU A 356 -20.22 10.28 20.33
N ALA A 357 -19.25 10.35 21.23
CA ALA A 357 -19.20 11.36 22.28
C ALA A 357 -19.02 12.77 21.70
N ALA A 358 -18.18 12.93 20.66
CA ALA A 358 -18.00 14.20 19.96
C ALA A 358 -19.27 14.65 19.21
N ALA A 359 -20.03 13.71 18.64
CA ALA A 359 -21.26 13.99 17.92
C ALA A 359 -22.44 14.35 18.85
N GLU A 360 -22.49 13.77 20.06
CA GLU A 360 -23.66 13.79 20.96
C GLU A 360 -24.31 15.16 21.19
N PRO A 361 -23.57 16.28 21.40
CA PRO A 361 -24.16 17.60 21.61
C PRO A 361 -25.01 18.12 20.43
N TRP A 362 -24.76 17.60 19.23
CA TRP A 362 -25.29 18.12 17.98
C TRP A 362 -26.41 17.27 17.37
N VAL A 363 -26.57 16.01 17.82
CA VAL A 363 -27.46 15.00 17.25
C VAL A 363 -28.69 14.72 18.13
N ASP A 364 -29.36 15.76 18.62
CA ASP A 364 -30.40 15.69 19.65
C ASP A 364 -31.69 14.94 19.25
N VAL A 365 -32.05 14.92 17.97
CA VAL A 365 -33.31 14.31 17.47
C VAL A 365 -33.12 12.95 16.78
N GLN A 366 -31.88 12.53 16.51
CA GLN A 366 -31.60 11.29 15.80
C GLN A 366 -31.62 10.07 16.73
N SER A 367 -32.34 9.02 16.33
CA SER A 367 -32.30 7.70 16.98
C SER A 367 -31.33 6.72 16.30
N ARG A 368 -30.85 7.07 15.11
CA ARG A 368 -29.85 6.31 14.35
C ARG A 368 -28.84 7.27 13.75
N LEU A 369 -27.56 6.96 13.91
CA LEU A 369 -26.45 7.71 13.35
C LEU A 369 -25.59 6.74 12.54
N ARG A 370 -25.49 6.99 11.24
CA ARG A 370 -24.58 6.23 10.39
C ARG A 370 -23.17 6.76 10.59
N ILE A 371 -22.23 5.86 10.81
CA ILE A 371 -20.82 6.16 10.99
C ILE A 371 -20.06 5.63 9.76
N LEU A 372 -19.32 6.51 9.10
CA LEU A 372 -18.49 6.21 7.94
C LEU A 372 -17.06 6.62 8.25
N ALA A 373 -16.11 5.73 8.06
CA ALA A 373 -14.70 6.01 8.30
C ALA A 373 -13.90 6.02 7.01
N PHE A 374 -13.02 6.99 6.86
CA PHE A 374 -12.16 7.21 5.71
C PHE A 374 -10.73 7.49 6.17
N ASN A 375 -9.74 7.14 5.37
CA ASN A 375 -8.35 7.56 5.63
C ASN A 375 -7.99 8.91 5.00
N ASP A 376 -8.83 9.45 4.13
CA ASP A 376 -8.61 10.72 3.46
C ASP A 376 -9.93 11.49 3.40
N PHE A 377 -9.88 12.78 3.76
CA PHE A 377 -11.07 13.62 3.76
C PHE A 377 -11.52 13.98 2.34
N GLU A 378 -10.62 14.52 1.51
CA GLU A 378 -10.97 15.00 0.17
C GLU A 378 -11.22 13.83 -0.79
N LYS A 379 -10.29 12.86 -0.83
CA LYS A 379 -10.37 11.71 -1.74
C LYS A 379 -11.34 10.63 -1.25
N GLY A 380 -11.68 10.64 0.03
CA GLY A 380 -12.60 9.66 0.64
C GLY A 380 -13.95 10.27 0.98
N ALA A 381 -14.01 11.00 2.11
CA ALA A 381 -15.28 11.45 2.68
C ALA A 381 -16.07 12.39 1.76
N LYS A 382 -15.39 13.32 1.09
CA LYS A 382 -16.02 14.29 0.17
C LYS A 382 -16.36 13.65 -1.17
N ALA A 383 -15.42 12.93 -1.79
CA ALA A 383 -15.64 12.19 -3.03
C ALA A 383 -16.81 11.19 -2.95
N HIS A 384 -17.05 10.58 -1.78
CA HIS A 384 -18.19 9.68 -1.55
C HIS A 384 -19.55 10.35 -1.76
N THR A 385 -19.65 11.66 -1.51
CA THR A 385 -20.93 12.38 -1.56
C THR A 385 -21.33 12.69 -3.00
N GLN A 386 -20.37 12.89 -3.90
CA GLN A 386 -20.59 13.38 -5.27
C GLN A 386 -21.22 12.36 -6.25
N GLY A 387 -21.76 11.23 -5.78
CA GLY A 387 -22.65 10.31 -6.52
C GLY A 387 -22.06 9.53 -7.71
N TRP A 388 -20.97 10.01 -8.32
CA TRP A 388 -20.36 9.46 -9.53
C TRP A 388 -18.92 8.95 -9.32
N ASN A 389 -18.25 9.36 -8.23
CA ASN A 389 -16.85 9.04 -7.95
C ASN A 389 -16.67 7.96 -6.87
N ILE A 390 -17.60 6.99 -6.81
CA ILE A 390 -17.51 5.88 -5.85
C ILE A 390 -16.20 5.10 -6.04
N GLU A 391 -15.70 4.98 -7.27
CA GLU A 391 -14.41 4.33 -7.56
C GLU A 391 -13.21 5.07 -6.96
N GLU A 392 -13.22 6.40 -6.97
CA GLU A 392 -12.14 7.21 -6.37
C GLU A 392 -12.17 7.14 -4.84
N ALA A 393 -13.37 7.11 -4.24
CA ALA A 393 -13.53 7.06 -2.78
C ALA A 393 -13.31 5.65 -2.19
N GLN A 394 -13.50 4.59 -2.97
CA GLN A 394 -13.43 3.20 -2.52
C GLN A 394 -12.09 2.80 -1.85
N PRO A 395 -10.92 3.16 -2.41
CA PRO A 395 -9.62 2.91 -1.77
C PRO A 395 -9.51 3.55 -0.38
N HIS A 396 -10.20 4.67 -0.17
CA HIS A 396 -10.10 5.48 1.04
C HIS A 396 -11.11 5.07 2.12
N PHE A 397 -12.18 4.39 1.75
CA PHE A 397 -13.22 3.92 2.66
C PHE A 397 -12.69 2.83 3.60
N GLN A 398 -12.77 3.01 4.91
CA GLN A 398 -12.21 2.08 5.91
C GLN A 398 -13.29 1.24 6.60
N TYR A 399 -14.39 1.86 7.01
CA TYR A 399 -15.36 1.22 7.89
C TYR A 399 -16.75 1.85 7.79
N GLN A 400 -17.80 1.05 7.99
CA GLN A 400 -19.18 1.53 8.06
C GLN A 400 -19.95 0.78 9.16
N ILE A 401 -20.68 1.51 9.99
CA ILE A 401 -21.58 0.93 11.00
C ILE A 401 -22.73 1.90 11.29
N ASP A 402 -23.85 1.38 11.79
CA ASP A 402 -24.91 2.20 12.35
C ASP A 402 -24.89 2.14 13.87
N ALA A 403 -24.90 3.31 14.51
CA ALA A 403 -25.19 3.44 15.93
C ALA A 403 -26.66 3.77 16.14
N VAL A 404 -27.25 3.21 17.18
CA VAL A 404 -28.64 3.42 17.58
C VAL A 404 -28.68 4.02 18.96
N TYR A 405 -29.42 5.11 19.11
CA TYR A 405 -29.75 5.71 20.38
C TYR A 405 -31.10 5.14 20.82
N PRO A 406 -31.19 4.44 21.97
CA PRO A 406 -32.46 3.93 22.47
C PRO A 406 -33.38 5.10 22.77
N SER A 407 -34.40 5.33 21.93
CA SER A 407 -35.48 6.25 22.25
C SER A 407 -36.74 5.45 22.57
N SER A 408 -37.35 5.81 23.69
CA SER A 408 -38.67 5.31 24.07
C SER A 408 -39.70 6.02 23.18
N PHE A 409 -40.14 5.35 22.12
CA PHE A 409 -41.20 5.85 21.22
C PHE A 409 -42.53 6.14 21.97
N TRP A 410 -42.72 5.55 23.16
CA TRP A 410 -43.96 5.64 23.95
C TRP A 410 -43.97 6.71 25.04
N SER A 411 -42.84 7.31 25.43
CA SER A 411 -42.79 8.27 26.56
C SER A 411 -42.77 9.75 26.15
N GLY A 412 -42.70 10.07 24.85
CA GLY A 412 -42.86 11.44 24.36
C GLY A 412 -41.79 12.46 24.78
N ARG A 413 -40.83 12.10 25.64
CA ARG A 413 -39.57 12.80 25.93
C ARG A 413 -38.73 11.90 26.84
N GLN A 414 -37.49 11.66 26.43
CA GLN A 414 -36.23 11.83 27.17
C GLN A 414 -35.18 10.83 26.65
N LYS A 415 -34.01 11.39 26.33
CA LYS A 415 -32.81 10.66 25.92
C LYS A 415 -32.15 10.08 27.18
N ASP A 416 -32.62 8.91 27.62
CA ASP A 416 -32.15 8.29 28.87
C ASP A 416 -31.08 7.19 28.63
N GLY A 417 -30.53 7.13 27.42
CA GLY A 417 -29.67 6.05 26.95
C GLY A 417 -28.24 6.49 26.62
N LYS A 418 -27.47 5.56 26.07
CA LYS A 418 -26.20 5.87 25.39
C LYS A 418 -26.29 5.32 23.98
N TRP A 419 -25.53 5.89 23.06
CA TRP A 419 -25.37 5.29 21.74
C TRP A 419 -24.86 3.86 21.86
N THR A 420 -25.42 2.97 21.05
CA THR A 420 -25.02 1.55 20.99
C THR A 420 -24.84 1.11 19.55
N TYR A 421 -23.94 0.16 19.30
CA TYR A 421 -23.67 -0.38 17.97
C TYR A 421 -23.31 -1.86 18.06
N ASP A 422 -23.57 -2.60 16.97
CA ASP A 422 -23.24 -4.02 16.85
C ASP A 422 -22.17 -4.22 15.76
N LEU A 423 -20.96 -4.57 16.17
CA LEU A 423 -19.84 -4.79 15.26
C LEU A 423 -20.11 -5.92 14.25
N ASN A 424 -21.02 -6.86 14.54
CA ASN A 424 -21.39 -7.91 13.60
C ASN A 424 -22.25 -7.40 12.44
N ARG A 425 -22.80 -6.18 12.56
CA ARG A 425 -23.59 -5.51 11.51
C ARG A 425 -22.80 -4.46 10.75
N ALA A 426 -21.50 -4.36 11.02
CA ALA A 426 -20.62 -3.42 10.35
C ALA A 426 -20.10 -3.98 9.03
N THR A 427 -19.70 -3.07 8.14
CA THR A 427 -18.91 -3.41 6.96
C THR A 427 -17.49 -2.90 7.16
N ASN A 428 -16.52 -3.82 7.20
CA ASN A 428 -15.11 -3.51 7.42
C ASN A 428 -14.34 -3.62 6.09
N TYR A 429 -14.12 -2.47 5.46
CA TYR A 429 -13.47 -2.37 4.16
C TYR A 429 -11.96 -2.53 4.27
N ALA A 430 -11.35 -2.03 5.35
CA ALA A 430 -9.94 -2.24 5.66
C ALA A 430 -9.63 -3.74 5.77
N TYR A 431 -10.44 -4.49 6.53
CA TYR A 431 -10.31 -5.94 6.65
C TYR A 431 -10.49 -6.65 5.30
N SER A 432 -11.53 -6.28 4.55
CA SER A 432 -11.82 -6.88 3.25
C SER A 432 -10.66 -6.72 2.26
N ARG A 433 -10.01 -5.54 2.23
CA ARG A 433 -8.81 -5.31 1.41
C ARG A 433 -7.64 -6.20 1.82
N VAL A 434 -7.37 -6.31 3.12
CA VAL A 434 -6.29 -7.17 3.63
C VAL A 434 -6.53 -8.63 3.28
N MET A 435 -7.76 -9.12 3.42
CA MET A 435 -8.11 -10.49 3.08
C MET A 435 -8.00 -10.74 1.56
N ALA A 436 -8.48 -9.82 0.73
CA ALA A 436 -8.34 -9.93 -0.72
C ALA A 436 -6.86 -9.94 -1.18
N ALA A 437 -6.01 -9.09 -0.57
CA ALA A 437 -4.58 -9.07 -0.85
C ALA A 437 -3.90 -10.38 -0.43
N ARG A 438 -4.25 -10.92 0.74
CA ARG A 438 -3.75 -12.23 1.22
C ARG A 438 -4.15 -13.37 0.30
N GLU A 439 -5.41 -13.37 -0.16
CA GLU A 439 -5.91 -14.40 -1.08
C GLU A 439 -5.24 -14.31 -2.45
N LYS A 440 -5.05 -13.10 -2.98
CA LYS A 440 -4.30 -12.88 -4.22
C LYS A 440 -2.85 -13.38 -4.10
N ALA A 441 -2.16 -12.99 -3.03
CA ALA A 441 -0.79 -13.46 -2.76
C ALA A 441 -0.72 -14.98 -2.55
N ALA A 442 -1.75 -15.60 -1.97
CA ALA A 442 -1.83 -17.07 -1.86
C ALA A 442 -1.99 -17.74 -3.23
N ARG A 443 -2.84 -17.19 -4.11
CA ARG A 443 -3.01 -17.68 -5.49
C ARG A 443 -1.72 -17.59 -6.29
N GLU A 444 -1.07 -16.43 -6.28
CA GLU A 444 0.20 -16.21 -6.99
C GLU A 444 1.31 -17.14 -6.49
N ARG A 445 1.38 -17.38 -5.17
CA ARG A 445 2.29 -18.37 -4.57
C ARG A 445 1.98 -19.79 -5.02
N ALA A 446 0.72 -20.21 -4.98
CA ALA A 446 0.30 -21.53 -5.41
C ALA A 446 0.57 -21.78 -6.91
N GLU A 447 0.36 -20.76 -7.75
CA GLU A 447 0.66 -20.82 -9.17
C GLU A 447 2.16 -20.92 -9.43
N ARG A 448 2.98 -20.16 -8.69
CA ARG A 448 4.44 -20.26 -8.76
C ARG A 448 4.93 -21.66 -8.36
N ILE A 449 4.40 -22.24 -7.28
CA ILE A 449 4.73 -23.62 -6.88
C ILE A 449 4.36 -24.60 -8.00
N ARG A 450 3.14 -24.48 -8.54
CA ARG A 450 2.66 -25.36 -9.61
C ARG A 450 3.54 -25.30 -10.86
N GLN A 451 3.98 -24.11 -11.24
CA GLN A 451 4.90 -23.93 -12.37
C GLN A 451 6.25 -24.61 -12.10
N GLN A 452 6.83 -24.41 -10.91
CA GLN A 452 8.11 -25.06 -10.55
C GLN A 452 7.98 -26.58 -10.48
N GLN A 453 6.87 -27.10 -9.94
CA GLN A 453 6.62 -28.54 -9.90
C GLN A 453 6.51 -29.13 -11.30
N ALA A 454 5.79 -28.47 -12.21
CA ALA A 454 5.67 -28.92 -13.60
C ALA A 454 7.03 -28.97 -14.31
N LEU A 455 7.90 -27.98 -14.07
CA LEU A 455 9.27 -27.97 -14.60
C LEU A 455 10.11 -29.13 -14.05
N LEU A 456 10.01 -29.41 -12.74
CA LEU A 456 10.69 -30.55 -12.13
C LEU A 456 10.20 -31.89 -12.69
N ASP A 457 8.89 -32.06 -12.82
CA ASP A 457 8.29 -33.29 -13.34
C ASP A 457 8.73 -33.53 -14.80
N ASP A 458 8.76 -32.48 -15.63
CA ASP A 458 9.22 -32.58 -17.02
C ASP A 458 10.73 -32.90 -17.10
N TYR A 459 11.55 -32.26 -16.26
CA TYR A 459 12.97 -32.58 -16.16
C TYR A 459 13.20 -34.05 -15.75
N GLN A 460 12.47 -34.55 -14.75
CA GLN A 460 12.56 -35.96 -14.33
C GLN A 460 12.16 -36.92 -15.45
N GLN A 461 11.12 -36.60 -16.23
CA GLN A 461 10.74 -37.40 -17.39
C GLN A 461 11.81 -37.39 -18.48
N LEU A 462 12.43 -36.24 -18.75
CA LEU A 462 13.57 -36.15 -19.66
C LEU A 462 14.73 -37.02 -19.16
N GLN A 463 15.07 -36.93 -17.88
CA GLN A 463 16.15 -37.70 -17.27
C GLN A 463 15.90 -39.22 -17.38
N GLN A 464 14.69 -39.68 -17.09
CA GLN A 464 14.30 -41.09 -17.25
C GLN A 464 14.32 -41.56 -18.71
N ARG A 465 14.09 -40.67 -19.69
CA ARG A 465 14.25 -41.01 -21.12
C ARG A 465 15.73 -41.20 -21.46
N PHE A 466 16.59 -40.32 -20.94
CA PHE A 466 18.04 -40.45 -21.09
C PHE A 466 18.57 -41.76 -20.49
N GLU A 467 18.14 -42.12 -19.28
CA GLU A 467 18.57 -43.35 -18.60
C GLU A 467 18.11 -44.63 -19.31
N ARG A 468 16.90 -44.62 -19.89
CA ARG A 468 16.36 -45.78 -20.62
C ARG A 468 16.92 -45.95 -22.03
N THR A 469 17.52 -44.89 -22.59
CA THR A 469 18.04 -44.92 -23.95
C THR A 469 19.47 -45.43 -23.92
N GLU A 470 19.71 -46.63 -24.45
CA GLU A 470 21.05 -47.24 -24.52
C GLU A 470 22.06 -46.40 -25.35
N GLN A 471 21.57 -45.45 -26.15
CA GLN A 471 22.37 -44.49 -26.92
C GLN A 471 21.89 -43.04 -26.68
N PRO A 472 22.39 -42.31 -25.68
CA PRO A 472 21.98 -40.92 -25.41
C PRO A 472 22.15 -39.98 -26.61
N TYR A 473 23.06 -40.32 -27.53
CA TYR A 473 23.24 -39.62 -28.80
C TYR A 473 22.02 -39.70 -29.74
N THR A 474 21.09 -40.64 -29.59
CA THR A 474 19.87 -40.67 -30.42
C THR A 474 18.87 -39.61 -30.00
N LEU A 475 18.78 -39.29 -28.70
CA LEU A 475 17.96 -38.17 -28.20
C LEU A 475 18.55 -36.82 -28.61
N LEU A 476 19.89 -36.73 -28.63
CA LEU A 476 20.60 -35.59 -29.20
C LEU A 476 20.36 -35.50 -30.73
N ALA A 477 20.37 -36.63 -31.43
CA ALA A 477 20.06 -36.69 -32.86
C ALA A 477 18.60 -36.31 -33.18
N GLU A 478 17.65 -36.46 -32.26
CA GLU A 478 16.29 -35.91 -32.42
C GLU A 478 16.27 -34.37 -32.41
N GLN A 479 17.22 -33.73 -31.71
CA GLN A 479 17.43 -32.27 -31.80
C GLN A 479 18.05 -31.88 -33.14
N PHE A 480 18.81 -32.79 -33.76
CA PHE A 480 19.46 -32.57 -35.05
C PHE A 480 18.58 -33.01 -36.23
N ARG A 481 18.00 -32.04 -36.94
CA ARG A 481 17.41 -32.31 -38.26
C ARG A 481 18.51 -32.28 -39.32
N THR A 482 19.25 -33.38 -39.46
CA THR A 482 20.37 -33.44 -40.41
C THR A 482 19.92 -33.62 -41.86
N LEU A 483 20.78 -33.21 -42.80
CA LEU A 483 20.61 -33.48 -44.23
C LEU A 483 20.90 -34.96 -44.52
N GLY A 484 19.88 -35.72 -44.87
CA GLY A 484 20.07 -37.10 -45.35
C GLY A 484 20.57 -37.12 -46.80
N TYR A 485 21.77 -37.65 -47.03
CA TYR A 485 22.32 -37.98 -48.36
C TYR A 485 22.39 -39.51 -48.53
N SER A 486 21.80 -40.04 -49.60
CA SER A 486 21.84 -41.47 -49.93
C SER A 486 22.51 -41.67 -51.30
N PRO A 487 23.79 -42.07 -51.35
CA PRO A 487 24.54 -42.18 -52.61
C PRO A 487 23.93 -43.21 -53.58
N LEU A 488 23.23 -44.22 -53.07
CA LEU A 488 22.65 -45.31 -53.88
C LEU A 488 21.35 -44.96 -54.63
N ARG A 489 20.79 -43.76 -54.44
CA ARG A 489 19.52 -43.34 -55.08
C ARG A 489 19.70 -42.28 -56.18
N GLY A 490 20.93 -41.99 -56.62
CA GLY A 490 21.17 -41.08 -57.75
C GLY A 490 20.63 -39.66 -57.57
N GLY A 491 20.64 -39.14 -56.35
CA GLY A 491 20.21 -37.76 -56.08
C GLY A 491 21.33 -36.76 -56.38
N ASP A 492 21.03 -35.77 -57.22
CA ASP A 492 21.85 -34.56 -57.41
C ASP A 492 21.98 -33.79 -56.07
N TYR A 493 23.14 -33.19 -55.80
CA TYR A 493 23.42 -32.39 -54.59
C TYR A 493 22.33 -31.33 -54.33
N VAL A 494 21.85 -30.72 -55.42
CA VAL A 494 20.75 -29.75 -55.40
C VAL A 494 19.45 -30.37 -54.86
N ASN A 495 19.13 -31.62 -55.20
CA ASN A 495 17.92 -32.31 -54.71
C ASN A 495 18.02 -32.75 -53.24
N ALA A 496 19.22 -32.79 -52.65
CA ALA A 496 19.39 -33.10 -51.23
C ALA A 496 19.07 -31.88 -50.34
N ILE A 497 19.30 -30.66 -50.84
CA ILE A 497 19.17 -29.39 -50.11
C ILE A 497 17.88 -28.66 -50.49
N VAL A 498 17.43 -28.81 -51.73
CA VAL A 498 16.24 -28.14 -52.26
C VAL A 498 15.11 -29.16 -52.39
N ARG A 499 13.92 -28.89 -51.82
CA ARG A 499 12.74 -29.69 -52.17
C ARG A 499 12.49 -29.49 -53.66
N ALA A 500 12.54 -30.57 -54.45
CA ALA A 500 12.23 -30.50 -55.86
C ALA A 500 10.83 -29.88 -56.05
N SER A 501 10.78 -28.61 -56.47
CA SER A 501 9.59 -28.03 -57.07
C SER A 501 9.22 -28.91 -58.27
N ARG A 502 7.94 -29.28 -58.40
CA ARG A 502 7.47 -30.05 -59.57
C ARG A 502 7.56 -29.23 -60.86
N ASP A 503 7.75 -27.92 -60.77
CA ASP A 503 7.97 -27.04 -61.91
C ASP A 503 9.46 -26.81 -62.14
N ALA A 504 9.97 -27.33 -63.25
CA ALA A 504 11.34 -27.11 -63.71
C ALA A 504 11.64 -25.63 -64.07
N ALA A 505 10.60 -24.78 -64.12
CA ALA A 505 10.69 -23.36 -64.48
C ALA A 505 10.93 -22.43 -63.27
N THR A 506 10.82 -22.90 -62.03
CA THR A 506 11.12 -22.06 -60.85
C THR A 506 12.64 -21.95 -60.69
N PRO A 507 13.22 -20.73 -60.73
CA PRO A 507 14.66 -20.55 -60.55
C PRO A 507 15.10 -21.07 -59.17
N ILE A 508 16.35 -21.54 -59.08
CA ILE A 508 16.85 -22.33 -57.92
C ILE A 508 16.77 -21.54 -56.60
N ASN A 509 16.90 -20.21 -56.68
CA ASN A 509 16.75 -19.27 -55.57
C ASN A 509 15.30 -19.12 -55.04
N GLU A 510 14.29 -19.56 -55.81
CA GLU A 510 12.87 -19.54 -55.42
C GLU A 510 12.35 -20.91 -54.96
N ARG A 511 13.16 -21.97 -55.04
CA ARG A 511 12.75 -23.30 -54.57
C ARG A 511 12.82 -23.37 -53.04
N SER A 512 11.79 -23.96 -52.42
CA SER A 512 11.72 -24.11 -50.96
C SER A 512 12.93 -24.86 -50.41
N GLY A 513 13.71 -24.19 -49.55
CA GLY A 513 14.84 -24.77 -48.83
C GLY A 513 14.42 -25.91 -47.90
N ARG A 514 15.41 -26.55 -47.26
CA ARG A 514 15.18 -27.67 -46.36
C ARG A 514 15.38 -27.24 -44.92
N THR A 515 14.41 -27.54 -44.07
CA THR A 515 14.56 -27.36 -42.63
C THR A 515 15.64 -28.29 -42.12
N VAL A 516 16.66 -27.71 -41.50
CA VAL A 516 17.79 -28.42 -40.91
C VAL A 516 18.00 -27.97 -39.48
N GLY A 517 18.70 -28.78 -38.71
CA GLY A 517 19.26 -28.39 -37.43
C GLY A 517 20.47 -29.24 -37.09
N PHE A 518 21.58 -28.58 -36.76
CA PHE A 518 22.85 -29.20 -36.40
C PHE A 518 23.76 -28.18 -35.70
N PRO A 519 24.80 -28.64 -34.98
CA PRO A 519 25.79 -27.76 -34.39
C PRO A 519 26.56 -27.01 -35.47
N VAL A 520 26.74 -25.71 -35.30
CA VAL A 520 27.55 -24.88 -36.18
C VAL A 520 28.58 -24.10 -35.39
N HIS A 521 29.73 -23.87 -36.02
CA HIS A 521 30.75 -22.99 -35.48
C HIS A 521 30.75 -21.67 -36.24
N VAL A 522 30.36 -20.59 -35.55
CA VAL A 522 30.46 -19.22 -36.08
C VAL A 522 31.86 -18.70 -35.83
N HIS A 523 32.65 -18.56 -36.89
CA HIS A 523 34.04 -18.09 -36.80
C HIS A 523 34.18 -16.58 -37.11
N LYS A 524 33.20 -15.99 -37.78
CA LYS A 524 33.23 -14.59 -38.21
C LYS A 524 31.82 -14.00 -38.28
N ILE A 525 31.67 -12.77 -37.79
CA ILE A 525 30.43 -12.00 -37.84
C ILE A 525 30.69 -10.76 -38.70
N THR A 526 29.84 -10.49 -39.69
CA THR A 526 29.92 -9.34 -40.57
C THR A 526 28.59 -8.58 -40.60
N LYS A 527 28.54 -7.46 -41.32
CA LYS A 527 27.29 -6.72 -41.55
C LYS A 527 26.29 -7.49 -42.44
N GLU A 528 26.76 -8.53 -43.12
CA GLU A 528 25.98 -9.35 -44.07
C GLU A 528 25.48 -10.64 -43.44
N GLY A 529 25.90 -10.96 -42.21
CA GLY A 529 25.48 -12.16 -41.48
C GLY A 529 26.63 -12.81 -40.67
N ALA A 530 26.32 -13.95 -40.05
CA ALA A 530 27.31 -14.78 -39.34
C ALA A 530 27.82 -15.90 -40.25
N MET A 531 29.13 -15.95 -40.44
CA MET A 531 29.83 -16.94 -41.28
C MET A 531 30.20 -18.17 -40.44
N VAL A 532 29.79 -19.33 -40.94
CA VAL A 532 30.00 -20.63 -40.34
C VAL A 532 31.03 -21.41 -41.17
N ASN A 533 31.95 -22.10 -40.49
CA ASN A 533 32.94 -22.96 -41.15
C ASN A 533 32.74 -24.45 -40.85
N GLU A 534 31.93 -24.80 -39.84
CA GLU A 534 31.62 -26.19 -39.47
C GLU A 534 30.11 -26.38 -39.41
N PRO A 535 29.54 -27.49 -39.95
CA PRO A 535 30.23 -28.61 -40.60
C PRO A 535 30.63 -28.34 -42.06
N PHE A 536 30.19 -27.23 -42.63
CA PHE A 536 30.56 -26.74 -43.96
C PHE A 536 30.33 -25.23 -44.04
N GLU A 537 30.85 -24.57 -45.08
CA GLU A 537 30.70 -23.13 -45.26
C GLU A 537 29.23 -22.74 -45.52
N LEU A 538 28.68 -21.91 -44.64
CA LEU A 538 27.35 -21.30 -44.79
C LEU A 538 27.29 -19.91 -44.15
N THR A 539 26.33 -19.10 -44.59
CA THR A 539 26.06 -17.77 -44.03
C THR A 539 24.69 -17.74 -43.35
N ILE A 540 24.63 -17.34 -42.09
CA ILE A 540 23.37 -17.10 -41.37
C ILE A 540 22.97 -15.64 -41.62
N LEU A 541 21.87 -15.44 -42.35
CA LEU A 541 21.39 -14.10 -42.75
C LEU A 541 20.50 -13.47 -41.68
N ASP A 542 19.71 -14.30 -41.00
CA ASP A 542 18.75 -13.90 -39.97
C ASP A 542 19.14 -14.58 -38.65
N GLY A 543 19.35 -13.83 -37.57
CA GLY A 543 19.67 -14.36 -36.24
C GLY A 543 20.53 -13.41 -35.41
N GLU A 544 20.22 -13.30 -34.11
CA GLU A 544 21.00 -12.49 -33.15
C GLU A 544 22.27 -13.25 -32.74
N VAL A 545 23.28 -13.26 -33.62
CA VAL A 545 24.62 -13.79 -33.30
C VAL A 545 25.51 -12.64 -32.86
N GLU A 546 25.65 -12.48 -31.54
CA GLU A 546 26.48 -11.42 -30.96
C GLU A 546 27.94 -11.85 -30.76
N GLU A 547 28.17 -13.16 -30.58
CA GLU A 547 29.47 -13.72 -30.23
C GLU A 547 29.90 -14.85 -31.17
N LYS A 548 31.21 -15.07 -31.26
CA LYS A 548 31.78 -16.22 -31.98
C LYS A 548 31.72 -17.44 -31.07
N GLY A 549 31.45 -18.61 -31.64
CA GLY A 549 31.41 -19.84 -30.86
C GLY A 549 30.58 -20.93 -31.51
N TRP A 550 30.25 -21.93 -30.70
CA TRP A 550 29.40 -23.05 -31.10
C TRP A 550 27.94 -22.74 -30.81
N TYR A 551 27.07 -23.06 -31.76
CA TYR A 551 25.64 -22.88 -31.65
C TYR A 551 24.90 -24.13 -32.13
N LEU A 552 23.85 -24.54 -31.43
CA LEU A 552 22.83 -25.39 -32.02
C LEU A 552 21.93 -24.50 -32.88
N MET A 553 21.98 -24.72 -34.18
CA MET A 553 21.17 -23.97 -35.13
C MET A 553 19.97 -24.82 -35.57
N GLN A 554 18.81 -24.17 -35.73
CA GLN A 554 17.67 -24.68 -36.49
C GLN A 554 17.20 -23.62 -37.47
N GLY A 555 16.93 -23.99 -38.72
CA GLY A 555 16.48 -23.02 -39.73
C GLY A 555 16.25 -23.66 -41.09
N THR A 556 16.00 -22.82 -42.11
CA THR A 556 15.82 -23.29 -43.48
C THR A 556 17.09 -23.05 -44.28
N LEU A 557 17.76 -24.14 -44.68
CA LEU A 557 18.95 -24.10 -45.53
C LEU A 557 18.56 -23.91 -47.00
N VAL A 558 19.17 -22.92 -47.63
CA VAL A 558 18.94 -22.54 -49.03
C VAL A 558 20.27 -22.51 -49.78
N LEU A 559 20.26 -22.98 -51.02
CA LEU A 559 21.42 -22.94 -51.91
C LEU A 559 21.54 -21.55 -52.55
N ASP A 560 22.74 -20.96 -52.52
CA ASP A 560 23.07 -19.77 -53.29
C ASP A 560 23.85 -20.18 -54.56
N PRO A 561 23.19 -20.24 -55.73
CA PRO A 561 23.89 -20.59 -56.97
C PRO A 561 24.81 -19.47 -57.49
N THR A 562 24.78 -18.27 -56.89
CA THR A 562 25.54 -17.10 -57.36
C THR A 562 26.88 -16.96 -56.67
N GLN A 563 27.09 -17.66 -55.56
CA GLN A 563 28.35 -17.68 -54.82
C GLN A 563 28.89 -19.10 -54.75
N VAL A 564 30.20 -19.24 -54.84
CA VAL A 564 30.90 -20.54 -54.77
C VAL A 564 31.98 -20.52 -53.71
N ASP A 565 32.17 -21.67 -53.06
CA ASP A 565 33.23 -21.89 -52.08
C ASP A 565 34.60 -22.08 -52.76
N ALA A 566 35.64 -22.30 -51.96
CA ALA A 566 37.01 -22.53 -52.44
C ALA A 566 37.16 -23.78 -53.33
N ALA A 567 36.21 -24.72 -53.28
CA ALA A 567 36.17 -25.92 -54.11
C ALA A 567 35.32 -25.72 -55.39
N GLY A 568 34.75 -24.53 -55.60
CA GLY A 568 33.92 -24.20 -56.75
C GLY A 568 32.48 -24.72 -56.63
N LEU A 569 32.02 -25.09 -55.43
CA LEU A 569 30.66 -25.53 -55.17
C LEU A 569 29.77 -24.37 -54.73
N PRO A 570 28.48 -24.32 -55.10
CA PRO A 570 27.56 -23.30 -54.62
C PRO A 570 27.53 -23.21 -53.09
N THR A 571 27.56 -22.00 -52.54
CA THR A 571 27.48 -21.79 -51.09
C THR A 571 26.04 -21.88 -50.59
N HIS A 572 25.88 -21.84 -49.26
CA HIS A 572 24.59 -21.95 -48.60
C HIS A 572 24.33 -20.72 -47.75
N TYR A 573 23.06 -20.34 -47.65
CA TYR A 573 22.61 -19.46 -46.59
C TYR A 573 21.45 -20.06 -45.81
N LEU A 574 21.33 -19.57 -44.58
CA LEU A 574 20.27 -19.95 -43.66
C LEU A 574 19.39 -18.73 -43.38
N ARG A 575 18.08 -18.95 -43.47
CA ARG A 575 17.03 -17.99 -43.11
C ARG A 575 16.16 -18.55 -42.00
N GLU A 576 15.48 -17.67 -41.27
CA GLU A 576 14.64 -18.03 -40.12
C GLU A 576 15.41 -18.86 -39.08
N ALA A 577 16.64 -18.47 -38.78
CA ALA A 577 17.49 -19.21 -37.86
C ALA A 577 17.07 -18.98 -36.40
N SER A 578 16.84 -20.07 -35.68
CA SER A 578 16.90 -20.11 -34.22
C SER A 578 18.27 -20.62 -33.81
N LEU A 579 18.91 -19.92 -32.87
CA LEU A 579 20.28 -20.18 -32.45
C LEU A 579 20.35 -20.31 -30.93
N HIS A 580 20.92 -21.40 -30.45
CA HIS A 580 21.23 -21.61 -29.04
C HIS A 580 22.73 -21.74 -28.86
N ALA A 581 23.34 -20.81 -28.13
CA ALA A 581 24.77 -20.85 -27.83
C ALA A 581 25.10 -22.10 -27.00
N CYS A 582 26.14 -22.83 -27.43
CA CYS A 582 26.64 -24.02 -26.76
C CYS A 582 27.89 -23.69 -25.96
N GLN A 583 28.09 -24.38 -24.84
CA GLN A 583 29.26 -24.17 -23.99
C GLN A 583 30.47 -24.98 -24.48
N GLU A 584 30.24 -26.11 -25.16
CA GLU A 584 31.29 -26.98 -25.64
C GLU A 584 31.32 -27.11 -27.18
N ALA A 585 32.46 -27.55 -27.69
CA ALA A 585 32.63 -27.78 -29.11
C ALA A 585 31.64 -28.82 -29.65
N LEU A 586 31.13 -28.62 -30.86
CA LEU A 586 30.09 -29.46 -31.47
C LEU A 586 28.81 -29.58 -30.63
N CYS A 587 28.59 -28.66 -29.68
CA CYS A 587 27.48 -28.72 -28.73
C CYS A 587 27.43 -30.04 -27.94
N THR A 588 28.59 -30.59 -27.55
CA THR A 588 28.66 -31.83 -26.76
C THR A 588 28.02 -31.69 -25.38
N ASP A 589 27.88 -30.47 -24.87
CA ASP A 589 27.15 -30.13 -23.66
C ASP A 589 25.66 -30.52 -23.71
N LEU A 590 25.09 -30.68 -24.92
CA LEU A 590 23.72 -31.19 -25.12
C LEU A 590 23.60 -32.71 -24.91
N ALA A 591 24.70 -33.43 -24.68
CA ALA A 591 24.65 -34.82 -24.20
C ALA A 591 24.18 -34.91 -22.73
N ASN A 592 24.03 -33.77 -22.04
CA ASN A 592 23.49 -33.66 -20.70
C ASN A 592 21.98 -33.31 -20.74
N PRO A 593 21.10 -34.07 -20.05
CA PRO A 593 19.66 -33.76 -20.00
C PRO A 593 19.36 -32.36 -19.47
N LEU A 594 20.16 -31.82 -18.55
CA LEU A 594 19.96 -30.47 -18.01
C LEU A 594 20.18 -29.39 -19.08
N SER A 595 21.17 -29.54 -19.94
CA SER A 595 21.43 -28.58 -21.02
C SER A 595 20.27 -28.58 -22.02
N ILE A 596 19.73 -29.75 -22.36
CA ILE A 596 18.54 -29.86 -23.23
C ILE A 596 17.32 -29.22 -22.56
N PHE A 597 17.08 -29.49 -21.28
CA PHE A 597 15.95 -28.93 -20.55
C PHE A 597 15.98 -27.40 -20.55
N ARG A 598 17.12 -26.81 -20.20
CA ARG A 598 17.32 -25.35 -20.18
C ARG A 598 17.08 -24.72 -21.53
N MET A 599 17.50 -25.39 -22.60
CA MET A 599 17.27 -24.94 -23.97
C MET A 599 15.78 -25.03 -24.35
N GLN A 600 15.11 -26.16 -24.05
CA GLN A 600 13.69 -26.37 -24.41
C GLN A 600 12.73 -25.41 -23.69
N HIS A 601 13.06 -25.01 -22.46
CA HIS A 601 12.24 -24.09 -21.65
C HIS A 601 12.75 -22.65 -21.66
N GLU A 602 13.84 -22.36 -22.36
CA GLU A 602 14.48 -21.02 -22.38
C GLU A 602 14.90 -20.52 -20.98
N LEU A 603 15.39 -21.44 -20.14
CA LEU A 603 15.76 -21.19 -18.75
C LEU A 603 17.26 -21.44 -18.51
N PRO A 604 18.17 -20.55 -18.95
CA PRO A 604 19.61 -20.83 -19.03
C PRO A 604 20.28 -21.15 -17.68
N ASN A 605 19.74 -20.60 -16.58
CA ASN A 605 20.32 -20.74 -15.24
C ASN A 605 19.54 -21.70 -14.33
N TRP A 606 18.46 -22.31 -14.83
CA TRP A 606 17.59 -23.15 -14.00
C TRP A 606 18.30 -24.43 -13.58
N THR A 607 18.06 -24.87 -12.34
CA THR A 607 18.48 -26.19 -11.85
C THR A 607 17.33 -26.86 -11.09
N PRO A 608 17.28 -28.19 -11.06
CA PRO A 608 16.28 -28.90 -10.26
C PRO A 608 16.41 -28.58 -8.77
N GLU A 609 17.62 -28.35 -8.26
CA GLU A 609 17.86 -27.96 -6.85
C GLU A 609 17.27 -26.58 -6.55
N GLN A 610 17.42 -25.62 -7.46
CA GLN A 610 16.82 -24.29 -7.32
C GLN A 610 15.30 -24.36 -7.35
N ALA A 611 14.72 -25.13 -8.27
CA ALA A 611 13.27 -25.32 -8.35
C ALA A 611 12.72 -25.97 -7.08
N GLN A 612 13.39 -27.01 -6.57
CA GLN A 612 13.01 -27.66 -5.32
C GLN A 612 13.17 -26.72 -4.12
N ALA A 613 14.22 -25.89 -4.09
CA ALA A 613 14.40 -24.90 -3.04
C ALA A 613 13.28 -23.85 -3.05
N ILE A 614 12.80 -23.42 -4.22
CA ILE A 614 11.66 -22.49 -4.33
C ILE A 614 10.39 -23.14 -3.77
N ILE A 615 10.12 -24.40 -4.11
CA ILE A 615 8.95 -25.13 -3.60
C ILE A 615 9.02 -25.23 -2.08
N ASN A 616 10.17 -25.69 -1.56
CA ASN A 616 10.38 -25.86 -0.13
C ASN A 616 10.30 -24.54 0.65
N ASP A 617 10.87 -23.45 0.12
CA ASP A 617 10.82 -22.12 0.75
C ASP A 617 9.38 -21.61 0.87
N VAL A 618 8.56 -21.81 -0.16
CA VAL A 618 7.15 -21.38 -0.15
C VAL A 618 6.30 -22.26 0.77
N GLU A 619 6.56 -23.57 0.82
CA GLU A 619 5.88 -24.49 1.74
C GLU A 619 6.25 -24.23 3.20
N GLN A 620 7.53 -23.95 3.49
CA GLN A 620 8.00 -23.67 4.86
C GLN A 620 7.54 -22.31 5.38
N LYS A 621 7.43 -21.28 4.52
CA LYS A 621 6.86 -19.96 4.87
C LYS A 621 5.32 -19.94 4.85
N GLY A 622 4.68 -21.05 4.46
CA GLY A 622 3.23 -21.24 4.43
C GLY A 622 2.64 -21.85 5.70
N ASN A 623 3.47 -22.46 6.55
CA ASN A 623 3.16 -22.85 7.93
C ASN A 623 3.57 -21.77 8.92
#